data_AF-A0A3D5JRC3-F1
#
_entry.id   AF-A0A3D5JRC3-F1
#
_cell.length_a   1.000
_cell.length_b   1.000
_cell.length_c   1.000
_cell.angle_alpha   90.00
_cell.angle_beta   90.00
_cell.angle_gamma   90.00
#
_symmetry.space_group_name_H-M   'P 1'
#
loop_
_entity.id
_entity.type
_entity.pdbx_description
1 polymer ?
#
loop_
_entity_poly.entity_id
_entity_poly.type
_entity_poly.pdbx_seq_one_letter_code
_entity_poly.pdbx_strand_id
1 'polypeptide(L)'
;MQDSDAPAPRRKRRVIEQTPVQRALGLLVRREHSRKELTRKLQARGIETEAAVAAVATLSEAGWQDDTRFAENLVRIRANTGYGPIHIRAELGTHGLDSEQIAPSTSS
;
A
#
# COMPACT_ATOMS: atom_id res chain seq x y z
N MET A 1 -27.76 54.25 8.29
CA MET A 1 -28.25 53.22 7.36
C MET A 1 -27.02 52.71 6.61
N GLN A 2 -26.66 51.43 6.84
CA GLN A 2 -25.92 50.52 5.94
C GLN A 2 -24.44 50.85 5.65
N ASP A 3 -23.51 49.90 5.58
CA ASP A 3 -23.51 48.46 5.82
C ASP A 3 -22.05 48.09 6.13
N SER A 4 -21.80 47.41 7.24
CA SER A 4 -20.50 46.77 7.50
C SER A 4 -20.57 45.34 6.96
N ASP A 5 -20.31 45.17 5.67
CA ASP A 5 -20.15 43.85 5.05
C ASP A 5 -18.71 43.38 5.19
N ALA A 6 -18.40 42.76 6.34
CA ALA A 6 -17.16 42.01 6.51
C ALA A 6 -17.39 40.59 5.97
N PRO A 7 -16.57 40.11 5.01
CA PRO A 7 -16.78 38.79 4.43
C PRO A 7 -16.53 37.69 5.48
N ALA A 8 -17.55 36.86 5.71
CA ALA A 8 -17.50 35.75 6.64
C ALA A 8 -16.34 34.77 6.31
N PRO A 9 -15.64 34.22 7.31
CA PRO A 9 -14.52 33.31 7.09
C PRO A 9 -15.00 32.04 6.40
N ARG A 10 -14.43 31.74 5.23
CA ARG A 10 -14.70 30.51 4.47
C ARG A 10 -14.40 29.30 5.35
N ARG A 11 -15.44 28.53 5.73
CA ARG A 11 -15.30 27.25 6.45
C ARG A 11 -14.30 26.38 5.68
N LYS A 12 -13.08 26.22 6.23
CA LYS A 12 -12.10 25.28 5.70
C LYS A 12 -12.77 23.91 5.68
N ARG A 13 -13.01 23.38 4.49
CA ARG A 13 -13.54 22.02 4.28
C ARG A 13 -12.63 21.09 5.08
N ARG A 14 -13.12 20.50 6.17
CA ARG A 14 -12.36 19.51 6.94
C ARG A 14 -12.07 18.37 5.98
N VAL A 15 -10.84 18.32 5.47
CA VAL A 15 -10.34 17.14 4.78
C VAL A 15 -10.36 16.06 5.86
N ILE A 16 -11.23 15.07 5.70
CA ILE A 16 -11.21 13.91 6.58
C ILE A 16 -9.86 13.25 6.32
N GLU A 17 -8.91 13.43 7.24
CA GLU A 17 -7.60 12.81 7.14
C GLU A 17 -7.80 11.30 7.25
N GLN A 18 -7.65 10.61 6.12
CA GLN A 18 -7.72 9.15 6.09
C GLN A 18 -6.59 8.58 6.94
N THR A 19 -6.95 7.66 7.84
CA THR A 19 -6.00 6.91 8.65
C THR A 19 -5.01 6.13 7.75
N PRO A 20 -3.81 5.79 8.25
CA PRO A 20 -2.86 4.96 7.52
C PRO A 20 -3.48 3.64 7.00
N VAL A 21 -4.32 2.99 7.81
CA VAL A 21 -5.06 1.77 7.44
C VAL A 21 -6.00 2.03 6.27
N GLN A 22 -6.84 3.09 6.35
CA GLN A 22 -7.76 3.44 5.25
C GLN A 22 -7.02 3.76 3.95
N ARG A 23 -5.86 4.43 4.04
CA ARG A 23 -5.04 4.75 2.86
C ARG A 23 -4.45 3.49 2.24
N ALA A 24 -3.89 2.59 3.04
CA ALA A 24 -3.34 1.33 2.55
C ALA A 24 -4.42 0.39 2.00
N LEU A 25 -5.58 0.33 2.66
CA LEU A 25 -6.74 -0.41 2.16
C LEU A 25 -7.17 0.11 0.78
N GLY A 26 -7.24 1.43 0.59
CA GLY A 26 -7.56 2.03 -0.71
C GLY A 26 -6.56 1.69 -1.83
N LEU A 27 -5.31 1.37 -1.48
CA LEU A 27 -4.31 0.87 -2.44
C LEU A 27 -4.57 -0.61 -2.76
N LEU A 28 -4.80 -1.44 -1.73
CA LEU A 28 -5.03 -2.88 -1.86
C LEU A 28 -6.30 -3.22 -2.65
N VAL A 29 -7.36 -2.42 -2.53
CA VAL A 29 -8.60 -2.59 -3.31
C VAL A 29 -8.35 -2.50 -4.83
N ARG A 30 -7.30 -1.81 -5.27
CA ARG A 30 -7.01 -1.63 -6.71
C ARG A 30 -6.15 -2.75 -7.29
N ARG A 31 -5.22 -3.28 -6.50
CA ARG A 31 -4.31 -4.37 -6.88
C ARG A 31 -3.58 -4.88 -5.65
N GLU A 32 -3.02 -6.08 -5.78
CA GLU A 32 -2.06 -6.60 -4.80
C GLU A 32 -0.85 -5.66 -4.66
N HIS A 33 -0.41 -5.47 -3.41
CA HIS A 33 0.77 -4.69 -3.07
C HIS A 33 1.60 -5.45 -2.04
N SER A 34 2.92 -5.39 -2.17
CA SER A 34 3.79 -5.93 -1.12
C SER A 34 3.76 -5.05 0.13
N ARG A 35 4.11 -5.62 1.28
CA ARG A 35 4.25 -4.88 2.54
C ARG A 35 5.20 -3.69 2.39
N LYS A 36 6.36 -3.91 1.78
CA LYS A 36 7.38 -2.88 1.52
C LYS A 36 6.90 -1.77 0.58
N GLU A 37 6.06 -2.11 -0.40
CA GLU A 37 5.46 -1.12 -1.29
C GLU A 37 4.46 -0.23 -0.56
N LEU A 38 3.57 -0.83 0.26
CA LEU A 38 2.60 -0.09 1.05
C LEU A 38 3.28 0.85 2.05
N THR A 39 4.25 0.35 2.82
CA THR A 39 4.99 1.17 3.79
C THR A 39 5.64 2.38 3.10
N ARG A 40 6.33 2.17 1.97
CA ARG A 40 6.92 3.27 1.19
C ARG A 40 5.87 4.28 0.71
N LYS A 41 4.72 3.81 0.21
CA LYS A 41 3.63 4.68 -0.25
C LYS A 41 2.97 5.48 0.87
N LEU A 42 2.90 4.93 2.07
CA LEU A 42 2.39 5.64 3.25
C LEU A 42 3.41 6.70 3.71
N GLN A 43 4.69 6.35 3.80
CA GLN A 43 5.76 7.29 4.15
C GLN A 43 5.86 8.46 3.17
N ALA A 44 5.75 8.20 1.86
CA ALA A 44 5.73 9.24 0.83
C ALA A 44 4.55 10.22 0.98
N ARG A 45 3.54 9.88 1.78
CA ARG A 45 2.38 10.74 2.11
C ARG A 45 2.51 11.42 3.47
N GLY A 46 3.70 11.37 4.09
CA GLY A 46 3.99 11.98 5.39
C GLY A 46 3.52 11.16 6.59
N ILE A 47 3.29 9.86 6.42
CA ILE A 47 2.95 8.98 7.55
C ILE A 47 4.25 8.46 8.17
N GLU A 48 4.37 8.58 9.49
CA GLU A 48 5.50 8.05 10.25
C GLU A 48 5.71 6.56 10.00
N THR A 49 6.98 6.15 9.99
CA THR A 49 7.37 4.77 9.65
C THR A 49 6.67 3.74 10.53
N GLU A 50 6.62 3.97 11.84
CA GLU A 50 5.96 3.07 12.79
C GLU A 50 4.46 2.95 12.51
N ALA A 51 3.79 4.08 12.26
CA ALA A 51 2.36 4.08 11.93
C ALA A 51 2.07 3.40 10.59
N ALA A 52 2.96 3.55 9.61
CA ALA A 52 2.85 2.87 8.32
C ALA A 52 3.01 1.35 8.49
N VAL A 53 4.03 0.90 9.23
CA VAL A 53 4.28 -0.52 9.49
C VAL A 53 3.12 -1.14 10.26
N ALA A 54 2.63 -0.49 11.32
CA ALA A 54 1.50 -0.97 12.11
C ALA A 54 0.21 -1.11 11.27
N ALA A 55 -0.05 -0.14 10.38
CA ALA A 55 -1.21 -0.20 9.51
C ALA A 55 -1.14 -1.35 8.50
N VAL A 56 0.04 -1.60 7.93
CA VAL A 56 0.23 -2.72 7.01
C VAL A 56 0.16 -4.06 7.74
N ALA A 57 0.70 -4.16 8.96
CA ALA A 57 0.56 -5.35 9.80
C ALA A 57 -0.91 -5.66 10.07
N THR A 58 -1.70 -4.66 10.47
CA THR A 58 -3.16 -4.80 10.69
C THR A 58 -3.87 -5.33 9.43
N LEU A 59 -3.51 -4.81 8.25
CA LEU A 59 -4.11 -5.25 6.99
C LEU A 59 -3.64 -6.66 6.58
N SER A 60 -2.43 -7.06 6.97
CA SER A 60 -1.91 -8.40 6.74
C SER A 60 -2.63 -9.42 7.62
N GLU A 61 -2.81 -9.13 8.92
CA GLU A 61 -3.59 -9.94 9.86
C GLU A 61 -5.05 -10.09 9.43
N ALA A 62 -5.63 -9.02 8.88
CA ALA A 62 -6.99 -9.04 8.34
C ALA A 62 -7.09 -9.69 6.94
N GLY A 63 -6.01 -10.24 6.39
CA GLY A 63 -5.99 -10.94 5.10
C GLY A 63 -6.11 -10.03 3.88
N TRP A 64 -6.00 -8.70 4.03
CA TRP A 64 -6.00 -7.77 2.90
C TRP A 64 -4.64 -7.72 2.20
N GLN A 65 -3.55 -7.92 2.94
CA GLN A 65 -2.19 -7.89 2.40
C GLN A 65 -1.53 -9.25 2.56
N ASP A 66 -1.00 -9.76 1.46
CA ASP A 66 -0.30 -11.05 1.40
C ASP A 66 0.83 -10.97 0.38
N ASP A 67 2.06 -11.13 0.86
CA ASP A 67 3.26 -11.03 0.03
C ASP A 67 3.38 -12.22 -0.95
N THR A 68 2.82 -13.39 -0.62
CA THR A 68 2.78 -14.56 -1.50
C THR A 68 1.82 -14.31 -2.67
N ARG A 69 0.60 -13.84 -2.39
CA ARG A 69 -0.36 -13.46 -3.45
C ARG A 69 0.19 -12.36 -4.34
N PHE A 70 0.86 -11.37 -3.77
CA PHE A 70 1.55 -10.34 -4.54
C PHE A 70 2.62 -10.93 -5.46
N ALA A 71 3.49 -11.80 -4.93
CA ALA A 71 4.58 -12.40 -5.70
C ALA A 71 4.06 -13.25 -6.86
N GLU A 72 3.08 -14.12 -6.62
CA GLU A 72 2.46 -14.95 -7.66
C GLU A 72 1.83 -14.10 -8.77
N ASN A 73 1.12 -13.03 -8.39
CA ASN A 73 0.52 -12.11 -9.34
C ASN A 73 1.59 -11.39 -10.17
N LEU A 74 2.67 -10.92 -9.54
CA LEU A 74 3.77 -10.24 -10.22
C LEU A 74 4.45 -11.17 -11.23
N VAL A 75 4.79 -12.40 -10.83
CA VAL A 75 5.41 -13.41 -11.69
C VAL A 75 4.52 -13.67 -12.91
N ARG A 76 3.22 -13.90 -12.68
CA ARG A 76 2.23 -14.17 -13.74
C ARG A 76 2.16 -13.03 -14.75
N ILE A 77 2.00 -11.79 -14.27
CA ILE A 77 1.91 -10.61 -15.13
C ILE A 77 3.19 -10.44 -15.95
N ARG A 78 4.36 -10.53 -15.30
CA ARG A 78 5.66 -10.28 -15.95
C ARG A 78 6.01 -11.35 -16.97
N ALA A 79 5.76 -12.62 -16.67
CA ALA A 79 5.93 -13.72 -17.60
C ALA A 79 5.05 -13.51 -18.86
N ASN A 80 3.79 -13.11 -18.67
CA ASN A 80 2.88 -12.84 -19.78
C ASN A 80 3.28 -11.62 -20.62
N THR A 81 4.00 -10.65 -20.04
CA THR A 81 4.51 -9.48 -20.77
C THR A 81 5.94 -9.67 -21.29
N GLY A 82 6.50 -10.88 -21.24
CA GLY A 82 7.78 -11.22 -21.87
C GLY A 82 9.03 -10.93 -21.03
N TYR A 83 8.90 -10.63 -19.74
CA TYR A 83 10.06 -10.46 -18.87
C TYR A 83 10.66 -11.81 -18.49
N GLY A 84 11.99 -11.91 -18.60
CA GLY A 84 12.71 -13.12 -18.23
C GLY A 84 12.76 -13.35 -16.71
N PRO A 85 12.98 -14.61 -16.27
CA PRO A 85 13.00 -14.98 -14.84
C PRO A 85 13.99 -14.19 -13.97
N ILE A 86 15.12 -13.76 -14.55
CA ILE A 86 16.13 -12.95 -13.85
C ILE A 86 15.55 -11.58 -13.48
N HIS A 87 14.85 -10.94 -14.41
CA HIS A 87 14.22 -9.64 -14.16
C HIS A 87 13.12 -9.75 -13.11
N ILE A 88 12.30 -10.81 -13.19
CA ILE A 88 11.23 -11.06 -12.23
C ILE A 88 11.79 -11.26 -10.81
N ARG A 89 12.86 -12.06 -10.66
CA ARG A 89 13.55 -12.24 -9.36
C ARG A 89 14.12 -10.93 -8.83
N ALA A 90 14.76 -10.14 -9.69
CA ALA A 90 15.29 -8.84 -9.28
C ALA A 90 14.16 -7.91 -8.78
N GLU A 91 13.03 -7.88 -9.47
CA GLU A 91 11.87 -7.08 -9.08
C GLU A 91 11.29 -7.54 -7.73
N LEU A 92 11.10 -8.85 -7.53
CA LEU A 92 10.69 -9.44 -6.25
C LEU A 92 11.65 -9.04 -5.11
N GLY A 93 12.97 -9.07 -5.35
CA GLY A 93 13.97 -8.61 -4.40
C GLY A 93 13.81 -7.13 -4.02
N THR A 94 13.42 -6.25 -4.96
CA THR A 94 13.14 -4.84 -4.61
C THR A 94 11.96 -4.69 -3.64
N HIS A 95 11.04 -5.64 -3.65
CA HIS A 95 9.91 -5.75 -2.72
C HIS A 95 10.27 -6.46 -1.40
N GLY A 96 11.51 -6.95 -1.26
CA GLY A 96 11.96 -7.71 -0.10
C GLY A 96 11.42 -9.14 -0.09
N LEU A 97 11.12 -9.70 -1.27
CA LEU A 97 10.60 -11.05 -1.44
C LEU A 97 11.69 -11.87 -2.13
N ASP A 98 12.60 -12.39 -1.33
CA ASP A 98 13.60 -13.32 -1.86
C ASP A 98 12.98 -14.68 -2.16
N SER A 99 13.61 -15.41 -3.09
CA SER A 99 13.12 -16.69 -3.60
C SER A 99 12.84 -17.73 -2.50
N GLU A 100 13.47 -17.60 -1.33
CA GLU A 100 13.27 -18.47 -0.16
C GLU A 100 12.04 -18.10 0.69
N GLN A 101 11.53 -16.87 0.60
CA GLN A 101 10.41 -16.40 1.43
C GLN A 101 9.04 -16.72 0.83
N ILE A 102 8.98 -17.03 -0.46
CA ILE A 102 7.76 -17.47 -1.14
C ILE A 102 7.61 -18.98 -0.92
N ALA A 103 7.60 -19.41 0.34
CA ALA A 103 7.02 -20.70 0.66
C ALA A 103 5.49 -20.54 0.56
N PRO A 104 4.76 -21.49 -0.05
CA PRO A 104 3.31 -21.49 0.08
C PRO A 104 3.01 -21.58 1.58
N SER A 105 2.45 -20.51 2.15
CA SER A 105 1.83 -20.54 3.47
C SER A 105 0.60 -21.44 3.35
N THR A 106 0.80 -22.75 3.46
CA THR A 106 -0.25 -23.71 3.75
C THR A 106 -0.80 -23.34 5.12
N SER A 107 -1.80 -22.46 5.15
CA SER A 107 -2.66 -22.33 6.33
C SER A 107 -3.43 -23.63 6.44
N SER A 108 -3.19 -24.35 7.54
CA SER A 108 -3.93 -25.52 7.96
C SER A 108 -5.22 -25.13 8.70
#